data_AF-A0A8J7T0M5-F1
#
_entry.id   AF-A0A8J7T0M5-F1
#
_cell.length_a   1.000
_cell.length_b   1.000
_cell.length_c   1.000
_cell.angle_alpha   90.00
_cell.angle_beta   90.00
_cell.angle_gamma   90.00
#
_symmetry.space_group_name_H-M   'P 1'
#
loop_
_entity.id
_entity.type
_entity.pdbx_description
1 polymer ?
#
loop_
_entity_poly.entity_id
_entity_poly.type
_entity_poly.pdbx_seq_one_letter_code
_entity_poly.pdbx_strand_id
1 'polypeptide(L)'
;MTKASEYFSRTYADARSRFVEAAKAAGVGPARHVNPNGKGPGGEELSTDVARFGPAAAENVVFVSSGTHGVEGFCGSGAQVGMLRNGLHKELPKGTALVLIHAINPHGFAHERRVNENNVDLNRNFRDHKTPPPHNAPYAEIHALLTPADWDGPARKASDAAIAAYIQKRGLPTFQAAVSTGQWEYPDGLFYGGNAPVWS
;
A
#
# COMPACT_ATOMS: atom_id res chain seq x y z
N MET A 1 -0.48 24.57 -20.07
CA MET A 1 -0.54 24.00 -18.71
C MET A 1 -0.75 22.51 -18.86
N THR A 2 0.12 21.69 -18.27
CA THR A 2 -0.02 20.23 -18.22
C THR A 2 -1.24 19.88 -17.37
N LYS A 3 -2.13 19.00 -17.85
CA LYS A 3 -3.28 18.56 -17.05
C LYS A 3 -2.81 17.56 -16.01
N ALA A 4 -3.28 17.68 -14.76
CA ALA A 4 -2.88 16.78 -13.67
C ALA A 4 -3.09 15.30 -14.02
N SER A 5 -4.15 14.97 -14.77
CA SER A 5 -4.46 13.62 -15.24
C SER A 5 -3.34 12.96 -16.06
N GLU A 6 -2.43 13.73 -16.67
CA GLU A 6 -1.33 13.20 -17.50
C GLU A 6 -0.23 12.50 -16.68
N TYR A 7 -0.21 12.70 -15.36
CA TYR A 7 0.73 12.02 -14.48
C TYR A 7 0.24 10.64 -14.01
N PHE A 8 -1.08 10.40 -14.04
CA PHE A 8 -1.69 9.20 -13.48
C PHE A 8 -1.82 8.08 -14.51
N SER A 9 -1.73 6.84 -14.05
CA SER A 9 -1.79 5.62 -14.85
C SER A 9 -3.04 4.80 -14.51
N ARG A 10 -3.40 3.89 -15.41
CA ARG A 10 -4.53 2.95 -15.21
C ARG A 10 -4.10 1.55 -14.82
N THR A 11 -2.82 1.24 -14.97
CA THR A 11 -2.24 -0.06 -14.59
C THR A 11 -0.96 0.16 -13.79
N TYR A 12 -0.60 -0.83 -12.96
CA TYR A 12 0.70 -0.86 -12.29
C TYR A 12 1.86 -0.82 -13.30
N ALA A 13 1.77 -1.57 -14.40
CA ALA A 13 2.82 -1.62 -15.43
C ALA A 13 3.08 -0.23 -16.04
N ASP A 14 2.02 0.51 -16.38
CA ASP A 14 2.12 1.88 -16.88
C ASP A 14 2.66 2.83 -15.82
N ALA A 15 2.20 2.71 -14.58
CA ALA A 15 2.65 3.52 -13.44
C ALA A 15 4.17 3.36 -13.22
N ARG A 16 4.64 2.12 -13.14
CA ARG A 16 6.05 1.77 -13.00
C ARG A 16 6.88 2.29 -14.17
N SER A 17 6.45 2.01 -15.40
CA SER A 17 7.15 2.46 -16.60
C SER A 17 7.32 3.99 -16.59
N ARG A 18 6.25 4.73 -16.29
CA ARG A 18 6.30 6.19 -16.21
C ARG A 18 7.18 6.71 -15.08
N PHE A 19 7.18 6.08 -13.91
CA PHE A 19 8.08 6.44 -12.82
C PHE A 19 9.55 6.25 -13.24
N VAL A 20 9.88 5.08 -13.79
CA VAL A 20 11.25 4.75 -14.22
C VAL A 20 11.72 5.71 -15.30
N GLU A 21 10.91 5.99 -16.31
CA GLU A 21 11.27 6.94 -17.37
C GLU A 21 11.39 8.38 -16.85
N ALA A 22 10.51 8.81 -15.93
CA ALA A 22 10.63 10.12 -15.31
C ALA A 22 11.90 10.25 -14.46
N ALA A 23 12.29 9.20 -13.72
CA ALA A 23 13.51 9.20 -12.93
C ALA A 23 14.77 9.23 -13.81
N LYS A 24 14.80 8.44 -14.90
CA LYS A 24 15.88 8.46 -15.88
C LYS A 24 16.02 9.82 -16.55
N ALA A 25 14.89 10.43 -16.96
CA ALA A 25 14.89 11.78 -17.53
C ALA A 25 15.38 12.84 -16.53
N ALA A 26 15.22 12.59 -15.23
CA ALA A 26 15.77 13.40 -14.15
C ALA A 26 17.24 13.04 -13.79
N GLY A 27 17.89 12.15 -14.55
CA GLY A 27 19.30 11.81 -14.42
C GLY A 27 19.62 10.66 -13.44
N VAL A 28 18.61 9.92 -12.97
CA VAL A 28 18.79 8.82 -12.01
C VAL A 28 18.22 7.52 -12.57
N GLY A 29 19.05 6.47 -12.63
CA GLY A 29 18.58 5.10 -12.88
C GLY A 29 18.05 4.49 -11.58
N PRO A 30 16.75 4.16 -11.46
CA PRO A 30 16.22 3.56 -10.25
C PRO A 30 16.80 2.15 -10.00
N ALA A 31 17.09 1.84 -8.74
CA ALA A 31 17.41 0.47 -8.32
C ALA A 31 16.12 -0.36 -8.30
N ARG A 32 16.12 -1.49 -9.00
CA ARG A 32 14.95 -2.39 -9.11
C ARG A 32 15.09 -3.55 -8.12
N HIS A 33 14.08 -3.75 -7.29
CA HIS A 33 13.96 -4.85 -6.34
C HIS A 33 12.74 -5.70 -6.73
N VAL A 34 12.98 -6.85 -7.34
CA VAL A 34 11.90 -7.74 -7.82
C VAL A 34 11.20 -8.41 -6.63
N ASN A 35 9.87 -8.46 -6.65
CA ASN A 35 9.07 -9.26 -5.72
C ASN A 35 9.23 -10.74 -6.07
N PRO A 36 9.84 -11.58 -5.21
CA PRO A 36 10.00 -13.00 -5.48
C PRO A 36 8.72 -13.82 -5.21
N ASN A 37 7.75 -13.26 -4.48
CA ASN A 37 6.63 -14.01 -3.91
C ASN A 37 5.34 -13.93 -4.74
N GLY A 38 5.31 -13.10 -5.78
CA GLY A 38 4.09 -12.88 -6.56
C GLY A 38 4.34 -12.37 -7.97
N LYS A 39 3.34 -12.58 -8.81
CA LYS A 39 3.26 -12.03 -10.18
C LYS A 39 2.03 -11.13 -10.30
N GLY A 40 2.04 -10.25 -11.29
CA GLY A 40 0.86 -9.46 -11.61
C GLY A 40 -0.26 -10.30 -12.23
N PRO A 41 -1.45 -9.71 -12.46
CA PRO A 41 -2.60 -10.42 -13.02
C PRO A 41 -2.31 -11.08 -14.38
N GLY A 42 -1.35 -10.54 -15.16
CA GLY A 42 -0.91 -11.10 -16.43
C GLY A 42 0.32 -12.02 -16.34
N GLY A 43 0.77 -12.36 -15.14
CA GLY A 43 1.98 -13.17 -14.91
C GLY A 43 3.29 -12.37 -14.95
N GLU A 44 3.23 -11.05 -15.08
CA GLU A 44 4.40 -10.18 -15.17
C GLU A 44 5.16 -10.05 -13.84
N GLU A 45 6.44 -9.69 -13.92
CA GLU A 45 7.24 -9.38 -12.75
C GLU A 45 6.77 -8.10 -12.05
N LEU A 46 6.65 -8.17 -10.73
CA LEU A 46 6.37 -7.05 -9.85
C LEU A 46 7.66 -6.62 -9.16
N SER A 47 7.82 -5.33 -8.86
CA SER A 47 9.03 -4.81 -8.24
C SER A 47 8.81 -3.48 -7.55
N THR A 48 9.62 -3.23 -6.52
CA THR A 48 9.83 -1.91 -5.93
C THR A 48 11.02 -1.26 -6.64
N ASP A 49 10.84 -0.05 -7.16
CA ASP A 49 11.89 0.75 -7.81
C ASP A 49 12.24 1.96 -6.94
N VAL A 50 13.52 2.17 -6.67
CA VAL A 50 14.03 3.18 -5.74
C VAL A 50 14.91 4.17 -6.49
N ALA A 51 14.54 5.45 -6.50
CA ALA A 51 15.32 6.52 -7.11
C ALA A 51 15.83 7.49 -6.04
N ARG A 52 17.14 7.73 -5.99
CA ARG A 52 17.76 8.67 -5.06
C ARG A 52 18.32 9.89 -5.81
N PHE A 53 17.93 11.08 -5.38
CA PHE A 53 18.38 12.38 -5.88
C PHE A 53 19.14 13.14 -4.80
N GLY A 54 20.06 14.02 -5.21
CA GLY A 54 20.87 14.83 -4.31
C GLY A 54 22.21 14.20 -3.90
N PRO A 55 22.97 14.84 -3.00
CA PRO A 55 24.33 14.43 -2.67
C PRO A 55 24.41 13.05 -1.99
N ALA A 56 25.49 12.30 -2.27
CA ALA A 56 25.77 11.05 -1.57
C ALA A 56 26.00 11.26 -0.06
N ALA A 57 26.69 12.35 0.28
CA ALA A 57 26.97 12.79 1.66
C ALA A 57 25.93 13.81 2.19
N ALA A 58 24.67 13.69 1.77
CA ALA A 58 23.60 14.54 2.29
C ALA A 58 23.42 14.33 3.80
N GLU A 59 23.28 15.42 4.55
CA GLU A 59 23.03 15.41 6.00
C GLU A 59 21.56 15.06 6.31
N ASN A 60 20.65 15.37 5.37
CA ASN A 60 19.23 15.10 5.49
C ASN A 60 18.75 14.21 4.34
N VAL A 61 17.85 13.26 4.63
CA VAL A 61 17.24 12.39 3.61
C VAL A 61 15.73 12.38 3.78
N VAL A 62 15.01 12.75 2.72
CA VAL A 62 13.56 12.68 2.66
C VAL A 62 13.15 11.40 1.92
N PHE A 63 12.37 10.56 2.57
CA PHE A 63 11.79 9.36 1.94
C PHE A 63 10.34 9.63 1.56
N VAL A 64 9.99 9.31 0.31
CA VAL A 64 8.62 9.38 -0.19
C VAL A 64 8.27 8.05 -0.86
N SER A 65 7.43 7.27 -0.20
CA SER A 65 6.93 6.00 -0.72
C SER A 65 5.53 6.15 -1.30
N SER A 66 5.23 5.35 -2.32
CA SER A 66 3.87 5.15 -2.82
C SER A 66 3.42 3.70 -2.62
N GLY A 67 2.09 3.51 -2.62
CA GLY A 67 1.47 2.18 -2.66
C GLY A 67 1.77 1.30 -1.44
N THR A 68 1.82 1.84 -0.22
CA THR A 68 1.82 0.99 1.00
C THR A 68 0.54 0.15 1.05
N HIS A 69 -0.61 0.79 0.84
CA HIS A 69 -1.78 0.09 0.34
C HIS A 69 -1.69 0.06 -1.17
N GLY A 70 -1.66 -1.13 -1.75
CA GLY A 70 -1.33 -1.28 -3.16
C GLY A 70 -2.23 -0.49 -4.10
N VAL A 71 -3.55 -0.56 -3.92
CA VAL A 71 -4.55 0.16 -4.73
C VAL A 71 -4.39 1.70 -4.68
N GLU A 72 -3.82 2.24 -3.60
CA GLU A 72 -3.54 3.69 -3.48
C GLU A 72 -2.27 4.09 -4.27
N GLY A 73 -1.54 3.11 -4.80
CA GLY A 73 -0.37 3.29 -5.65
C GLY A 73 -0.64 4.13 -6.89
N PHE A 74 -1.85 4.09 -7.48
CA PHE A 74 -2.19 4.92 -8.65
C PHE A 74 -2.03 6.41 -8.32
N CYS A 75 -2.52 6.82 -7.16
CA CYS A 75 -2.46 8.20 -6.70
C CYS A 75 -1.02 8.60 -6.36
N GLY A 76 -0.35 7.81 -5.50
CA GLY A 76 1.02 8.10 -5.06
C GLY A 76 2.04 8.08 -6.21
N SER A 77 1.91 7.13 -7.14
CA SER A 77 2.74 7.06 -8.34
C SER A 77 2.57 8.29 -9.21
N GLY A 78 1.33 8.72 -9.48
CA GLY A 78 1.07 9.93 -10.25
C GLY A 78 1.69 11.17 -9.62
N ALA A 79 1.62 11.31 -8.30
CA ALA A 79 2.29 12.41 -7.59
C ALA A 79 3.82 12.36 -7.74
N GLN A 80 4.45 11.18 -7.62
CA GLN A 80 5.89 11.00 -7.82
C GLN A 80 6.31 11.33 -9.28
N VAL A 81 5.55 10.85 -10.27
CA VAL A 81 5.79 11.16 -11.69
C VAL A 81 5.66 12.68 -11.94
N GLY A 82 4.63 13.32 -11.39
CA GLY A 82 4.44 14.77 -11.49
C GLY A 82 5.59 15.56 -10.85
N MET A 83 6.03 15.15 -9.66
CA MET A 83 7.18 15.76 -8.96
C MET A 83 8.45 15.72 -9.80
N LEU A 84 8.73 14.58 -10.46
CA LEU A 84 9.90 14.42 -11.32
C LEU A 84 9.79 15.27 -12.58
N ARG A 85 8.67 15.17 -13.30
CA ARG A 85 8.46 15.88 -14.57
C ARG A 85 8.42 17.40 -14.42
N ASN A 86 7.93 17.90 -13.28
CA ASN A 86 7.88 19.34 -13.01
C ASN A 86 9.15 19.88 -12.35
N GLY A 87 10.15 19.04 -12.08
CA GLY A 87 11.44 19.49 -11.53
C GLY A 87 11.46 19.75 -10.03
N LEU A 88 10.39 19.46 -9.28
CA LEU A 88 10.31 19.70 -7.83
C LEU A 88 11.41 18.98 -7.04
N HIS A 89 11.91 17.83 -7.53
CA HIS A 89 13.07 17.13 -6.97
C HIS A 89 14.37 17.96 -6.97
N LYS A 90 14.43 19.06 -7.74
CA LYS A 90 15.57 19.99 -7.81
C LYS A 90 15.48 21.13 -6.80
N GLU A 91 14.33 21.31 -6.16
CA GLU A 91 14.06 22.38 -5.20
C GLU A 91 14.45 22.00 -3.76
N LEU A 92 15.18 20.88 -3.59
CA LEU A 92 15.62 20.42 -2.28
C LEU A 92 16.60 21.43 -1.64
N PRO A 93 16.49 21.68 -0.33
CA PRO A 93 17.48 22.47 0.39
C PRO A 93 18.90 21.89 0.24
N LYS A 94 19.91 22.77 0.30
CA LYS A 94 21.32 22.35 0.25
C LYS A 94 21.59 21.28 1.31
N GLY A 95 22.34 20.24 0.93
CA GLY A 95 22.68 19.13 1.83
C GLY A 95 21.55 18.11 2.04
N THR A 96 20.48 18.15 1.24
CA THR A 96 19.35 17.21 1.33
C THR A 96 19.32 16.24 0.14
N ALA A 97 19.05 14.97 0.41
CA ALA A 97 18.73 13.96 -0.58
C ALA A 97 17.25 13.58 -0.53
N LEU A 98 16.71 13.18 -1.67
CA LEU A 98 15.35 12.65 -1.81
C LEU A 98 15.42 11.20 -2.28
N VAL A 99 14.71 10.31 -1.61
CA VAL A 99 14.54 8.91 -1.99
C VAL A 99 13.07 8.68 -2.31
N LEU A 100 12.78 8.42 -3.57
CA LEU A 100 11.46 8.01 -4.04
C LEU A 100 11.39 6.49 -4.12
N ILE A 101 10.38 5.90 -3.48
CA ILE A 101 10.12 4.46 -3.51
C ILE A 101 8.80 4.22 -4.24
N HIS A 102 8.86 3.53 -5.37
CA HIS A 102 7.72 3.23 -6.23
C HIS A 102 7.69 1.74 -6.56
N ALA A 103 6.83 0.91 -5.98
CA ALA A 103 5.92 1.18 -4.88
C ALA A 103 6.10 0.05 -3.86
N ILE A 104 5.83 0.32 -2.58
CA ILE A 104 6.12 -0.60 -1.47
C ILE A 104 5.30 -1.91 -1.57
N ASN A 105 4.07 -1.85 -2.11
CA ASN A 105 3.24 -3.02 -2.35
C ASN A 105 2.90 -3.17 -3.84
N PRO A 106 3.84 -3.62 -4.68
CA PRO A 106 3.58 -3.79 -6.10
C PRO A 106 2.58 -4.91 -6.39
N HIS A 107 2.43 -5.89 -5.49
CA HIS A 107 1.37 -6.91 -5.58
C HIS A 107 -0.01 -6.28 -5.44
N GLY A 108 -0.29 -5.61 -4.32
CA GLY A 108 -1.58 -4.97 -4.14
C GLY A 108 -1.84 -3.91 -5.21
N PHE A 109 -0.81 -3.24 -5.69
CA PHE A 109 -0.96 -2.23 -6.75
C PHE A 109 -1.40 -2.88 -8.08
N ALA A 110 -0.76 -3.97 -8.48
CA ALA A 110 -1.13 -4.68 -9.71
C ALA A 110 -2.48 -5.39 -9.61
N HIS A 111 -2.84 -5.91 -8.44
CA HIS A 111 -4.09 -6.65 -8.19
C HIS A 111 -5.24 -5.78 -7.69
N GLU A 112 -5.07 -4.45 -7.61
CA GLU A 112 -6.04 -3.49 -7.06
C GLU A 112 -6.50 -3.82 -5.63
N ARG A 113 -5.55 -4.30 -4.81
CA ARG A 113 -5.74 -4.67 -3.41
C ARG A 113 -5.02 -3.70 -2.48
N ARG A 114 -5.55 -3.59 -1.27
CA ARG A 114 -4.86 -2.92 -0.15
C ARG A 114 -3.61 -3.68 0.30
N VAL A 115 -3.69 -5.00 0.30
CA VAL A 115 -2.76 -5.95 0.93
C VAL A 115 -1.75 -6.53 -0.06
N ASN A 116 -0.70 -7.19 0.43
CA ASN A 116 0.23 -7.95 -0.42
C ASN A 116 -0.31 -9.35 -0.78
N GLU A 117 0.53 -10.19 -1.39
CA GLU A 117 0.20 -11.57 -1.80
C GLU A 117 -0.27 -12.49 -0.67
N ASN A 118 0.07 -12.15 0.59
CA ASN A 118 -0.26 -12.94 1.78
C ASN A 118 -1.44 -12.35 2.56
N ASN A 119 -2.22 -11.47 1.94
CA ASN A 119 -3.29 -10.71 2.58
C ASN A 119 -2.81 -9.79 3.74
N VAL A 120 -1.50 -9.48 3.79
CA VAL A 120 -0.93 -8.63 4.84
C VAL A 120 -1.09 -7.15 4.46
N ASP A 121 -1.69 -6.38 5.36
CA ASP A 121 -1.66 -4.92 5.37
C ASP A 121 -0.29 -4.45 5.88
N LEU A 122 0.53 -3.93 4.98
CA LEU A 122 1.89 -3.51 5.28
C LEU A 122 1.93 -2.38 6.33
N ASN A 123 0.88 -1.56 6.41
CA ASN A 123 0.76 -0.50 7.42
C ASN A 123 0.33 -1.04 8.80
N ARG A 124 0.24 -2.36 8.97
CA ARG A 124 0.11 -3.07 10.25
C ARG A 124 1.24 -4.08 10.49
N ASN A 125 2.04 -4.38 9.47
CA ASN A 125 3.17 -5.29 9.57
C ASN A 125 4.44 -4.62 10.11
N PHE A 126 4.60 -3.30 9.96
CA PHE A 126 5.76 -2.60 10.51
C PHE A 126 5.69 -2.50 12.05
N ARG A 127 6.17 -3.55 12.72
CA ARG A 127 6.21 -3.70 14.17
C ARG A 127 7.41 -4.54 14.62
N ASP A 128 7.69 -4.54 15.93
CA ASP A 128 8.65 -5.48 16.48
C ASP A 128 8.04 -6.90 16.58
N HIS A 129 8.43 -7.77 15.64
CA HIS A 129 7.98 -9.17 15.58
C HIS A 129 8.52 -10.05 16.72
N LYS A 130 9.44 -9.55 17.56
CA LYS A 130 9.86 -10.25 18.79
C LYS A 130 8.84 -10.11 19.93
N THR A 131 7.92 -9.17 19.81
CA THR A 131 6.83 -8.97 20.79
C THR A 131 5.52 -9.58 20.27
N PRO A 132 4.61 -10.02 21.14
CA PRO A 132 3.26 -10.44 20.73
C PRO A 132 2.52 -9.29 20.04
N PRO A 133 1.75 -9.57 18.97
CA PRO A 133 0.94 -8.53 18.31
C PRO A 133 -0.16 -8.01 19.24
N PRO A 134 -0.63 -6.76 19.02
CA PRO A 134 -1.79 -6.25 19.73
C PRO A 134 -3.01 -7.15 19.51
N HIS A 135 -3.70 -7.50 20.59
CA HIS A 135 -4.97 -8.23 20.51
C HIS A 135 -6.12 -7.26 20.20
N ASN A 136 -6.94 -7.59 19.20
CA ASN A 136 -8.11 -6.80 18.82
C ASN A 136 -9.39 -7.60 19.10
N ALA A 137 -9.76 -7.70 20.38
CA ALA A 137 -10.95 -8.44 20.81
C ALA A 137 -12.24 -7.99 20.09
N PRO A 138 -12.51 -6.69 19.86
CA PRO A 138 -13.68 -6.26 19.10
C PRO A 138 -13.70 -6.78 17.66
N TYR A 139 -12.55 -6.92 17.00
CA TYR A 139 -12.50 -7.51 15.65
C TYR A 139 -12.93 -8.98 15.65
N ALA A 140 -12.54 -9.75 16.66
CA ALA A 140 -12.94 -11.16 16.79
C ALA A 140 -14.47 -11.32 16.85
N GLU A 141 -15.19 -10.37 17.46
CA GLU A 141 -16.66 -10.35 17.52
C GLU A 141 -17.31 -10.20 16.13
N ILE A 142 -16.63 -9.53 15.18
CA ILE A 142 -17.19 -9.15 13.88
C ILE A 142 -16.51 -9.82 12.69
N HIS A 143 -15.43 -10.59 12.90
CA HIS A 143 -14.64 -11.19 11.82
C HIS A 143 -15.52 -11.97 10.83
N ALA A 144 -16.32 -12.92 11.33
CA ALA A 144 -17.19 -13.74 10.48
C ALA A 144 -18.28 -12.93 9.75
N LEU A 145 -18.59 -11.72 10.24
CA LEU A 145 -19.52 -10.80 9.56
C LEU A 145 -18.82 -10.06 8.41
N LEU A 146 -17.51 -9.84 8.52
CA LEU A 146 -16.69 -9.18 7.51
C LEU A 146 -16.20 -10.16 6.43
N THR A 147 -16.22 -11.46 6.71
CA THR A 147 -15.81 -12.54 5.79
C THR A 147 -16.96 -13.54 5.56
N PRO A 148 -18.07 -13.11 4.93
CA PRO A 148 -19.20 -13.99 4.68
C PRO A 148 -18.83 -15.14 3.72
N ALA A 149 -19.50 -16.27 3.87
CA ALA A 149 -19.28 -17.46 3.04
C ALA A 149 -19.66 -17.25 1.55
N ASP A 150 -20.55 -16.29 1.28
CA ASP A 150 -20.89 -15.81 -0.04
C ASP A 150 -20.94 -14.27 -0.06
N TRP A 151 -20.56 -13.67 -1.19
CA TRP A 151 -20.54 -12.21 -1.35
C TRP A 151 -21.80 -11.65 -2.01
N ASP A 152 -22.52 -12.50 -2.75
CA ASP A 152 -23.73 -12.14 -3.52
C ASP A 152 -24.99 -12.92 -3.10
N GLY A 153 -24.92 -13.67 -1.99
CA GLY A 153 -25.96 -14.61 -1.57
C GLY A 153 -26.57 -14.30 -0.19
N PRO A 154 -27.21 -15.31 0.43
CA PRO A 154 -27.85 -15.17 1.73
C PRO A 154 -26.86 -14.87 2.87
N ALA A 155 -25.63 -15.40 2.83
CA ALA A 155 -24.66 -15.17 3.89
C ALA A 155 -24.23 -13.69 3.93
N ARG A 156 -24.08 -13.06 2.75
CA ARG A 156 -23.86 -11.61 2.68
C ARG A 156 -24.98 -10.82 3.35
N LYS A 157 -26.24 -11.12 3.01
CA LYS A 157 -27.41 -10.41 3.57
C LYS A 157 -27.51 -10.57 5.09
N ALA A 158 -27.26 -11.78 5.59
CA ALA A 158 -27.23 -12.05 7.03
C ALA A 158 -26.12 -11.26 7.73
N SER A 159 -24.94 -11.18 7.10
CA SER A 159 -23.80 -10.44 7.63
C SER A 159 -24.05 -8.93 7.65
N ASP A 160 -24.63 -8.37 6.59
CA ASP A 160 -25.01 -6.94 6.55
C ASP A 160 -26.01 -6.60 7.68
N ALA A 161 -27.02 -7.46 7.90
CA ALA A 161 -27.98 -7.29 8.98
C ALA A 161 -27.31 -7.39 10.37
N ALA A 162 -26.38 -8.34 10.55
CA ALA A 162 -25.63 -8.50 11.79
C ALA A 162 -24.67 -7.33 12.06
N ILE A 163 -24.01 -6.79 11.02
CA ILE A 163 -23.19 -5.56 11.13
C ILE A 163 -24.08 -4.38 11.54
N ALA A 164 -25.24 -4.22 10.92
CA ALA A 164 -26.18 -3.16 11.29
C ALA A 164 -26.62 -3.29 12.75
N ALA A 165 -26.95 -4.50 13.21
CA ALA A 165 -27.28 -4.77 14.61
C ALA A 165 -26.11 -4.50 15.57
N TYR A 166 -24.88 -4.87 15.17
CA TYR A 166 -23.66 -4.56 15.92
C TYR A 166 -23.47 -3.06 16.08
N ILE A 167 -23.61 -2.30 14.99
CA ILE A 167 -23.50 -0.84 14.98
C ILE A 167 -24.60 -0.20 15.84
N GLN A 168 -25.85 -0.68 15.78
CA GLN A 168 -26.93 -0.18 16.63
C GLN A 168 -26.63 -0.42 18.13
N LYS A 169 -26.05 -1.57 18.47
CA LYS A 169 -25.74 -1.94 19.86
C LYS A 169 -24.50 -1.26 20.41
N ARG A 170 -23.45 -1.10 19.60
CA ARG A 170 -22.08 -0.73 20.04
C ARG A 170 -21.63 0.64 19.53
N GLY A 171 -22.35 1.21 18.56
CA GLY A 171 -22.02 2.46 17.89
C GLY A 171 -21.10 2.27 16.68
N LEU A 172 -21.29 3.13 15.68
CA LEU A 172 -20.45 3.18 14.48
C LEU A 172 -18.96 3.41 14.80
N PRO A 173 -18.58 4.31 15.74
CA PRO A 173 -17.16 4.51 16.08
C PRO A 173 -16.49 3.23 16.59
N THR A 174 -17.19 2.44 17.39
CA THR A 174 -16.68 1.16 17.91
C THR A 174 -16.48 0.15 16.79
N PHE A 175 -17.44 0.02 15.87
CA PHE A 175 -17.29 -0.83 14.69
C PHE A 175 -16.12 -0.39 13.80
N GLN A 176 -16.00 0.91 13.52
CA GLN A 176 -14.89 1.46 12.74
C GLN A 176 -13.55 1.16 13.41
N ALA A 177 -13.42 1.40 14.71
CA ALA A 177 -12.21 1.10 15.46
C ALA A 177 -11.88 -0.40 15.45
N ALA A 178 -12.87 -1.27 15.61
CA ALA A 178 -12.70 -2.72 15.55
C ALA A 178 -12.09 -3.14 14.20
N VAL A 179 -12.60 -2.61 13.09
CA VAL A 179 -12.11 -2.92 11.74
C VAL A 179 -10.74 -2.29 11.48
N SER A 180 -10.58 -0.98 11.69
CA SER A 180 -9.43 -0.23 11.19
C SER A 180 -8.18 -0.32 12.08
N THR A 181 -8.29 -0.77 13.33
CA THR A 181 -7.12 -0.92 14.22
C THR A 181 -6.12 -1.94 13.66
N GLY A 182 -6.59 -2.92 12.89
CA GLY A 182 -5.79 -4.06 12.45
C GLY A 182 -5.88 -5.23 13.41
N GLN A 183 -5.48 -6.40 12.93
CA GLN A 183 -5.59 -7.66 13.67
C GLN A 183 -4.54 -8.66 13.16
N TRP A 184 -4.22 -9.67 13.97
CA TRP A 184 -3.11 -10.61 13.69
C TRP A 184 -3.51 -12.09 13.92
N GLU A 185 -4.80 -12.37 14.08
CA GLU A 185 -5.33 -13.70 14.42
C GLU A 185 -6.03 -14.38 13.24
N TYR A 186 -6.53 -13.60 12.29
CA TYR A 186 -7.36 -14.06 11.17
C TYR A 186 -6.69 -13.73 9.83
N PRO A 187 -5.85 -14.62 9.27
CA PRO A 187 -5.11 -14.34 8.04
C PRO A 187 -5.98 -14.06 6.81
N ASP A 188 -7.22 -14.53 6.81
CA ASP A 188 -8.25 -14.31 5.79
C ASP A 188 -9.09 -13.04 6.03
N GLY A 189 -8.88 -12.37 7.16
CA GLY A 189 -9.62 -11.19 7.57
C GLY A 189 -9.13 -9.88 6.93
N LEU A 190 -9.94 -8.84 7.10
CA LEU A 190 -9.55 -7.47 6.79
C LEU A 190 -8.46 -6.97 7.76
N PHE A 191 -7.60 -6.06 7.27
CA PHE A 191 -6.53 -5.41 8.04
C PHE A 191 -5.61 -6.39 8.80
N TYR A 192 -5.41 -7.60 8.24
CA TYR A 192 -4.47 -8.57 8.79
C TYR A 192 -3.03 -8.05 8.71
N GLY A 193 -2.34 -7.98 9.84
CA GLY A 193 -1.00 -7.40 9.92
C GLY A 193 0.16 -8.39 9.75
N GLY A 194 -0.09 -9.69 9.58
CA GLY A 194 0.95 -10.70 9.39
C GLY A 194 1.74 -11.06 10.65
N ASN A 195 2.20 -12.30 10.77
CA ASN A 195 2.92 -12.79 11.96
C ASN A 195 4.45 -12.64 11.88
N ALA A 196 5.00 -12.34 10.71
CA ALA A 196 6.44 -12.14 10.47
C ALA A 196 6.66 -10.95 9.51
N PRO A 197 7.90 -10.44 9.40
CA PRO A 197 8.24 -9.49 8.34
C PRO A 197 7.93 -10.10 6.96
N VAL A 198 7.31 -9.31 6.09
CA VAL A 198 7.03 -9.71 4.70
C VAL A 198 7.82 -8.86 3.71
N TRP A 199 7.95 -9.34 2.48
CA TRP A 199 8.60 -8.58 1.41
C TRP A 199 7.78 -7.32 1.07
N SER A 200 8.45 -6.17 0.99
CA SER A 200 7.91 -4.86 0.57
C SER A 200 9.02 -3.88 0.20
#